data_AF-A0A1V2M9U1-F1
#
_entry.id   AF-A0A1V2M9U1-F1
#
_cell.length_a   1.000
_cell.length_b   1.000
_cell.length_c   1.000
_cell.angle_alpha   90.00
_cell.angle_beta   90.00
_cell.angle_gamma   90.00
#
_symmetry.space_group_name_H-M   'P 1'
#
loop_
_entity.id
_entity.type
_entity.pdbx_description
1 polymer ?
#
loop_
_entity_poly.entity_id
_entity_poly.type
_entity_poly.pdbx_seq_one_letter_code
_entity_poly.pdbx_strand_id
1 'polypeptide(L)'
;MSNKKSKAIDYNAIFNFLMIICIIYFATVFIDFFLIFSNIISVSLSFISAGFLALYFFLKKDLCLILSFVCSALCIAITYYIANFSA
;
A
#
# COMPACT_ATOMS: atom_id res chain seq x y z
N MET A 1 -33.33 1.42 -34.56
CA MET A 1 -32.81 0.10 -34.17
C MET A 1 -31.31 0.23 -33.87
N SER A 2 -30.86 -0.34 -32.75
CA SER A 2 -29.49 -0.29 -32.18
C SER A 2 -29.03 1.05 -31.58
N ASN A 3 -29.48 1.26 -30.34
CA ASN A 3 -28.91 2.18 -29.37
C ASN A 3 -27.52 1.62 -28.99
N LYS A 4 -26.45 2.09 -29.65
CA LYS A 4 -25.06 1.76 -29.25
C LYS A 4 -24.79 2.41 -27.90
N LYS A 5 -25.10 1.70 -26.81
CA LYS A 5 -24.61 2.03 -25.47
C LYS A 5 -23.10 2.06 -25.54
N SER A 6 -22.52 3.27 -25.57
CA SER A 6 -21.13 3.48 -25.21
C SER A 6 -20.92 2.75 -23.89
N LYS A 7 -20.05 1.72 -23.88
CA LYS A 7 -19.64 1.06 -22.64
C LYS A 7 -18.91 2.13 -21.85
N ALA A 8 -19.64 2.88 -21.02
CA ALA A 8 -19.04 3.74 -20.03
C ALA A 8 -18.08 2.87 -19.23
N ILE A 9 -16.80 3.21 -19.29
CA ILE A 9 -15.76 2.52 -18.52
C ILE A 9 -16.21 2.52 -17.06
N ASP A 10 -16.30 1.34 -16.46
CA ASP A 10 -16.69 1.20 -15.06
C ASP A 10 -15.51 1.57 -14.16
N TYR A 11 -15.38 2.87 -13.90
CA TYR A 11 -14.33 3.43 -13.04
C TYR A 11 -14.39 2.87 -11.61
N ASN A 12 -15.56 2.44 -11.14
CA ASN A 12 -15.72 1.86 -9.82
C ASN A 12 -15.14 0.43 -9.76
N ALA A 13 -15.36 -0.37 -10.81
CA ALA A 13 -14.73 -1.68 -10.95
C ALA A 13 -13.20 -1.58 -11.05
N ILE A 14 -12.69 -0.60 -11.81
CA ILE A 14 -11.25 -0.33 -11.93
C ILE A 14 -10.67 0.08 -10.58
N PHE A 15 -11.32 0.99 -9.87
CA PHE A 15 -10.89 1.42 -8.54
C PHE A 15 -10.83 0.24 -7.55
N ASN A 16 -11.86 -0.60 -7.50
CA ASN A 16 -11.87 -1.78 -6.63
C ASN A 16 -10.74 -2.76 -6.98
N PHE A 17 -10.47 -2.95 -8.26
CA PHE A 17 -9.35 -3.79 -8.71
C PHE A 17 -7.99 -3.21 -8.27
N LEU A 18 -7.77 -1.91 -8.42
CA LEU A 18 -6.56 -1.25 -7.93
C LEU A 18 -6.41 -1.37 -6.41
N MET A 19 -7.52 -1.25 -5.66
CA MET A 19 -7.51 -1.41 -4.20
C MET A 19 -7.11 -2.83 -3.77
N ILE A 20 -7.56 -3.86 -4.48
CA ILE A 20 -7.16 -5.24 -4.22
C ILE A 20 -5.64 -5.41 -4.42
N ILE A 21 -5.09 -4.90 -5.52
CA ILE A 21 -3.64 -4.92 -5.78
C ILE A 21 -2.89 -4.21 -4.65
N CYS A 22 -3.39 -3.06 -4.22
CA CYS A 22 -2.83 -2.28 -3.12
C CYS A 22 -2.78 -3.07 -1.80
N ILE A 23 -3.88 -3.75 -1.46
CA ILE A 23 -3.94 -4.61 -0.27
C ILE A 23 -2.93 -5.76 -0.35
N ILE A 24 -2.83 -6.43 -1.50
CA ILE A 24 -1.88 -7.52 -1.72
C ILE A 24 -0.44 -7.01 -1.54
N TYR A 25 -0.11 -5.85 -2.13
CA TYR A 25 1.17 -5.19 -1.93
C TYR A 25 1.48 -4.99 -0.43
N PHE A 26 0.55 -4.40 0.32
CA PHE A 26 0.74 -4.20 1.76
C PHE A 26 0.89 -5.50 2.55
N ALA A 27 0.15 -6.55 2.19
CA ALA A 27 0.28 -7.87 2.80
C ALA A 27 1.67 -8.49 2.54
N THR A 28 2.17 -8.40 1.30
CA THR A 28 3.52 -8.90 0.96
C THR A 28 4.62 -8.17 1.73
N VAL A 29 4.56 -6.83 1.77
CA VAL A 29 5.48 -6.01 2.57
C VAL A 29 5.41 -6.38 4.06
N PHE A 30 4.22 -6.65 4.60
CA PHE A 30 4.10 -7.05 6.00
C PHE A 30 4.75 -8.41 6.28
N ILE A 31 4.52 -9.41 5.42
CA ILE A 31 5.05 -10.77 5.57
C ILE A 31 6.58 -10.78 5.47
N ASP A 32 7.14 -10.12 4.45
CA ASP A 32 8.59 -10.09 4.22
C ASP A 32 9.34 -9.45 5.40
N PHE A 33 8.78 -8.40 5.98
CA PHE A 33 9.41 -7.68 7.09
C PHE A 33 9.31 -8.43 8.43
N PHE A 34 8.25 -9.23 8.64
CA PHE A 34 8.13 -10.05 9.85
C PHE A 34 9.07 -11.26 9.83
N LEU A 35 9.44 -11.76 8.65
CA LEU A 35 10.21 -12.99 8.50
C LEU A 35 11.73 -12.79 8.41
N ILE A 36 12.22 -11.62 7.97
CA ILE A 36 13.61 -11.52 7.50
C ILE A 36 14.52 -10.62 8.36
N PHE A 37 14.12 -9.41 8.78
CA PHE A 37 14.94 -8.56 9.68
C PHE A 37 14.08 -7.53 10.42
N SER A 38 13.71 -7.82 11.66
CA SER A 38 12.83 -6.93 12.43
C SER A 38 13.65 -5.81 13.10
N ASN A 39 14.05 -4.82 12.32
CA ASN A 39 14.48 -3.55 12.89
C ASN A 39 13.23 -2.76 13.33
N ILE A 40 13.22 -2.29 14.58
CA ILE A 40 12.07 -1.60 15.21
C ILE A 40 11.54 -0.45 14.33
N ILE A 41 12.44 0.25 13.64
CA ILE A 41 12.10 1.40 12.78
C ILE A 41 11.25 0.94 11.59
N SER A 42 11.68 -0.11 10.89
CA SER A 42 10.98 -0.67 9.74
C SER A 42 9.61 -1.23 10.12
N VAL A 43 9.52 -1.97 11.24
CA VAL A 43 8.23 -2.48 11.73
C VAL A 43 7.28 -1.35 12.12
N SER A 44 7.78 -0.29 12.77
CA SER A 44 6.95 0.87 13.13
C SER A 44 6.39 1.57 11.88
N LEU A 45 7.21 1.73 10.83
CA LEU A 45 6.79 2.31 9.55
C LEU A 45 5.75 1.47 8.81
N SER A 46 5.85 0.13 8.86
CA SER A 46 4.85 -0.74 8.24
C SER A 46 3.50 -0.66 8.94
N PHE A 47 3.48 -0.60 10.28
CA PHE A 47 2.24 -0.37 11.04
C PHE A 47 1.63 1.01 10.78
N ILE A 48 2.45 2.07 10.71
CA ILE A 48 1.99 3.43 10.36
C ILE A 48 1.36 3.44 8.97
N SER A 49 2.00 2.76 8.01
CA SER A 49 1.49 2.62 6.65
C SER A 49 0.14 1.90 6.62
N ALA A 50 0.01 0.77 7.31
CA ALA A 50 -1.27 0.06 7.44
C ALA A 50 -2.34 0.93 8.11
N GLY A 51 -1.98 1.72 9.12
CA GLY A 51 -2.86 2.67 9.79
C GLY A 51 -3.38 3.75 8.84
N PHE A 52 -2.53 4.33 7.99
CA PHE A 52 -2.94 5.30 6.98
C PHE A 52 -3.82 4.68 5.89
N LEU A 53 -3.55 3.43 5.49
CA LEU A 53 -4.42 2.69 4.57
C LEU A 53 -5.80 2.45 5.19
N ALA A 54 -5.87 2.06 6.46
CA ALA A 54 -7.14 1.92 7.19
C ALA A 54 -7.90 3.25 7.28
N LEU A 55 -7.20 4.34 7.63
CA LEU A 55 -7.74 5.70 7.65
C LEU A 55 -8.28 6.13 6.28
N TYR A 56 -7.64 5.73 5.18
CA TYR A 56 -8.17 5.96 3.84
C TYR A 56 -9.52 5.28 3.63
N PHE A 57 -9.70 4.03 4.07
CA PHE A 57 -11.01 3.37 3.97
C PHE A 57 -12.12 4.07 4.77
N PHE A 58 -11.79 4.66 5.92
CA PHE A 58 -12.75 5.40 6.74
C PHE A 58 -13.04 6.82 6.22
N LEU A 59 -12.01 7.59 5.92
CA LEU A 59 -12.14 9.02 5.59
C LEU A 59 -12.22 9.29 4.08
N LYS A 60 -11.83 8.32 3.24
CA LYS A 60 -11.73 8.42 1.78
C LYS A 60 -10.95 9.66 1.31
N LYS A 61 -10.00 10.12 2.12
CA LYS A 61 -9.11 11.25 1.77
C LYS A 61 -7.89 10.71 1.06
N ASP A 62 -7.70 11.08 -0.20
CA ASP A 62 -6.58 10.62 -1.04
C ASP A 62 -5.20 10.89 -0.39
N LEU A 63 -5.10 11.95 0.42
CA LEU A 63 -3.91 12.24 1.21
C LEU A 63 -3.48 11.06 2.12
N CYS A 64 -4.43 10.35 2.73
CA CYS A 64 -4.15 9.19 3.57
C CYS A 64 -3.58 8.01 2.75
N LEU A 65 -4.06 7.82 1.52
CA LEU A 65 -3.52 6.80 0.62
C LEU A 65 -2.08 7.14 0.22
N ILE A 66 -1.82 8.41 -0.13
CA ILE A 66 -0.48 8.89 -0.47
C ILE A 66 0.48 8.70 0.73
N LEU A 67 0.06 9.08 1.93
CA LEU A 67 0.87 8.92 3.15
C LEU A 67 1.17 7.44 3.43
N SER A 68 0.21 6.54 3.21
CA SER A 68 0.45 5.11 3.30
C SER A 68 1.55 4.66 2.33
N PHE A 69 1.45 5.04 1.05
CA PHE A 69 2.49 4.69 0.07
C PHE A 69 3.87 5.23 0.44
N VAL A 70 3.96 6.49 0.88
CA VAL A 70 5.23 7.10 1.31
C VAL A 70 5.83 6.35 2.50
N CYS A 71 5.05 6.03 3.53
CA CYS A 71 5.52 5.25 4.67
C CYS A 71 5.99 3.85 4.26
N SER A 72 5.28 3.20 3.33
CA SER A 72 5.69 1.90 2.78
C SER A 72 7.01 1.96 2.02
N ALA A 73 7.22 3.00 1.21
CA ALA A 73 8.44 3.17 0.44
C ALA A 73 9.64 3.48 1.36
N LEU A 74 9.45 4.31 2.39
CA LEU A 74 10.46 4.59 3.41
C LEU A 74 10.82 3.32 4.20
N CYS A 75 9.82 2.50 4.52
CA CYS A 75 10.02 1.19 5.16
C CYS A 75 10.97 0.30 4.35
N ILE A 76 10.71 0.17 3.04
CA ILE A 76 11.55 -0.59 2.10
C ILE A 76 12.95 0.02 2.01
N ALA A 77 13.07 1.32 1.81
CA ALA A 77 14.36 1.99 1.68
C ALA A 77 15.24 1.81 2.92
N ILE A 78 14.67 1.96 4.11
CA ILE A 78 15.39 1.81 5.39
C ILE A 78 15.84 0.36 5.58
N THR A 79 14.98 -0.61 5.29
CA THR A 79 15.35 -2.03 5.39
C THR A 79 16.46 -2.40 4.41
N TYR A 80 16.40 -1.94 3.16
CA TYR A 80 17.48 -2.16 2.19
C TYR A 80 18.78 -1.49 2.62
N TYR A 81 18.71 -0.27 3.15
CA TYR A 81 19.90 0.43 3.66
C TYR A 81 20.55 -0.33 4.81
N ILE A 82 19.75 -0.76 5.79
CA ILE A 82 20.23 -1.52 6.95
C ILE A 82 20.82 -2.86 6.49
N ALA A 83 20.13 -3.60 5.63
CA ALA A 83 20.59 -4.91 5.15
C ALA A 83 21.93 -4.83 4.41
N ASN A 84 22.16 -3.77 3.62
CA ASN A 84 23.43 -3.56 2.91
C ASN A 84 24.57 -3.03 3.79
N PHE A 85 24.26 -2.29 4.86
CA PHE A 85 25.28 -1.82 5.82
C PHE A 85 25.61 -2.84 6.92
N SER A 86 24.76 -3.84 7.14
CA SER A 86 24.97 -4.91 8.12
C SER A 86 25.66 -6.16 7.55
N ALA A 87 26.04 -6.16 6.26
CA ALA A 87 26.79 -7.21 5.57
C ALA A 87 28.27 -6.83 5.44
#